data_AF-A0A8B9L1D7-F1
#
_entry.id   AF-A0A8B9L1D7-F1
#
_cell.length_a   1.000
_cell.length_b   1.000
_cell.length_c   1.000
_cell.angle_alpha   90.00
_cell.angle_beta   90.00
_cell.angle_gamma   90.00
#
_symmetry.space_group_name_H-M   'P 1'
#
loop_
_entity.id
_entity.type
_entity.pdbx_description
1 polymer ?
#
loop_
_entity_poly.entity_id
_entity_poly.type
_entity_poly.pdbx_seq_one_letter_code
_entity_poly.pdbx_strand_id
1 'polypeptide(L)'
;MLVTLSVCNGWLFENFGSYRNREADEVALWPLPQKIQISGAAFQLSSAGFQITHAKGSTAGPSCSLLQNAFRRYFDYIFGNARKQGKNQQKVFDSELQELQVLLTAKDPECDGYPNLKTDESLFPRIPYLKKKKCLFYVSLLQHKINKTSISDFPRFAHRGILLDTSRHYLPLKAILTNLEAMAMNKFNVFHWHIVDDNSFPFLSRTFPDLSQRGAFHPYTHVYTPSDVKMVIEFARMRGIRVVAEFDTPGHTQSWGKGQPDLLTPCFSGSSPTGTFGPVNPILNSTYDFMTRFFKEVSTVFPDAYIHLGGDEVDFSCWKSNPDIQKFMDQQGFGQDYKKLESYYIQRLLDIVNATNKGYMVWQEVFDNGVKLKGDTVVEVWMNNNVDGELQKVTGSGFTTILSAPWYLDYVSYGQDWQKYYKVEPLSFQGLSEQKKLVIGGEACLWGEYVDGTNLTPRLWPRASAVGERLWSDENVKDINSAYNRLAKHRCRMVQ
;
A
#
# COMPACT_ATOMS: atom_id res chain seq x y z
N MET A 1 -0.50 -2.52 -12.72
CA MET A 1 0.35 -2.00 -13.82
C MET A 1 0.62 -0.52 -13.56
N LEU A 2 1.73 -0.20 -12.89
CA LEU A 2 2.18 1.19 -12.69
C LEU A 2 2.79 1.67 -14.02
N VAL A 3 2.03 2.47 -14.77
CA VAL A 3 2.42 2.84 -16.13
C VAL A 3 3.39 4.02 -16.09
N THR A 4 4.67 3.73 -16.30
CA THR A 4 5.70 4.71 -16.66
C THR A 4 5.95 4.62 -18.17
N LEU A 5 6.05 5.76 -18.86
CA LEU A 5 5.77 5.92 -20.30
C LEU A 5 7.00 6.38 -21.15
N SER A 6 7.13 5.99 -22.43
CA SER A 6 8.27 6.31 -23.36
C SER A 6 7.96 6.33 -24.87
N VAL A 7 8.83 6.96 -25.70
CA VAL A 7 8.87 7.07 -27.19
C VAL A 7 10.23 6.62 -27.75
N CYS A 8 10.31 6.27 -29.04
CA CYS A 8 11.57 6.33 -29.82
C CYS A 8 11.34 6.95 -31.21
N ASN A 9 12.24 7.87 -31.63
CA ASN A 9 12.61 8.04 -33.04
C ASN A 9 14.08 7.63 -33.21
N GLY A 10 14.35 6.76 -34.18
CA GLY A 10 15.60 6.01 -34.25
C GLY A 10 16.65 6.64 -35.14
N TRP A 11 17.89 6.73 -34.64
CA TRP A 11 19.14 6.68 -35.42
C TRP A 11 20.25 6.05 -34.53
N LEU A 12 21.09 5.20 -35.14
CA LEU A 12 22.23 4.47 -34.55
C LEU A 12 23.42 5.40 -34.28
N PHE A 13 24.26 5.12 -33.25
CA PHE A 13 25.74 5.17 -33.27
C PHE A 13 26.34 4.78 -31.89
N GLU A 14 27.58 4.26 -31.90
CA GLU A 14 28.30 3.51 -30.86
C GLU A 14 28.95 4.34 -29.74
N ASN A 15 29.19 3.64 -28.61
CA ASN A 15 30.13 3.88 -27.49
C ASN A 15 30.07 5.22 -26.75
N PHE A 16 29.93 5.20 -25.41
CA PHE A 16 30.75 5.97 -24.45
C PHE A 16 30.39 5.70 -22.96
N GLY A 17 31.45 5.48 -22.18
CA GLY A 17 31.73 5.70 -20.74
C GLY A 17 30.62 5.85 -19.68
N SER A 18 30.83 5.16 -18.56
CA SER A 18 30.06 5.26 -17.31
C SER A 18 30.23 6.60 -16.58
N TYR A 19 29.21 7.44 -16.56
CA TYR A 19 29.08 8.59 -15.64
C TYR A 19 27.80 8.41 -14.82
N ARG A 20 27.90 7.86 -13.61
CA ARG A 20 26.74 7.40 -12.82
C ARG A 20 26.18 8.39 -11.78
N ASN A 21 26.92 9.42 -11.35
CA ASN A 21 26.59 10.06 -10.07
C ASN A 21 26.20 11.56 -10.09
N ARG A 22 26.28 12.30 -11.20
CA ARG A 22 25.90 13.74 -11.21
C ARG A 22 24.63 14.06 -11.99
N GLU A 23 24.32 13.34 -13.06
CA GLU A 23 23.19 13.67 -13.95
C GLU A 23 21.84 13.19 -13.41
N ALA A 24 21.79 12.11 -12.63
CA ALA A 24 20.55 11.62 -12.02
C ALA A 24 19.98 12.59 -10.95
N ASP A 25 20.87 13.31 -10.26
CA ASP A 25 20.51 14.34 -9.29
C ASP A 25 19.85 15.56 -9.96
N GLU A 26 20.11 15.81 -11.25
CA GLU A 26 19.45 16.87 -12.01
C GLU A 26 17.99 16.54 -12.37
N VAL A 27 17.68 15.26 -12.59
CA VAL A 27 16.39 14.77 -13.11
C VAL A 27 15.34 14.48 -12.00
N ALA A 28 15.70 14.62 -10.72
CA ALA A 28 14.78 14.49 -9.57
C ALA A 28 13.95 13.18 -9.58
N LEU A 29 14.60 12.08 -9.95
CA LEU A 29 14.02 10.75 -10.00
C LEU A 29 13.72 10.25 -8.59
N TRP A 30 12.47 9.84 -8.40
CA TRP A 30 12.00 9.24 -7.15
C TRP A 30 10.84 8.27 -7.40
N PRO A 31 10.89 7.02 -6.91
CA PRO A 31 12.11 6.30 -6.54
C PRO A 31 13.16 6.25 -7.65
N LEU A 32 14.43 6.08 -7.29
CA LEU A 32 15.53 5.91 -8.24
C LEU A 32 15.40 4.56 -8.99
N PRO A 33 15.43 4.53 -10.33
CA PRO A 33 15.31 3.29 -11.09
C PRO A 33 16.48 2.32 -10.85
N GLN A 34 16.24 1.02 -11.07
CA GLN A 34 17.27 -0.03 -10.96
C GLN A 34 18.50 0.25 -11.84
N LYS A 35 18.27 0.66 -13.09
CA LYS A 35 19.32 1.06 -14.03
C LYS A 35 18.90 2.26 -14.84
N ILE A 36 19.77 3.26 -14.89
CA ILE A 36 19.59 4.45 -15.71
C ILE A 36 20.88 4.79 -16.45
N GLN A 37 20.72 5.21 -17.70
CA GLN A 37 21.77 5.80 -18.53
C GLN A 37 21.22 7.08 -19.16
N ILE A 38 21.86 8.21 -18.85
CA ILE A 38 21.53 9.52 -19.41
C ILE A 38 22.64 9.87 -20.41
N SER A 39 22.27 10.54 -21.50
CA SER A 39 23.21 11.08 -22.47
C SER A 39 23.00 12.59 -22.62
N GLY A 40 24.00 13.30 -23.12
CA GLY A 40 23.97 14.75 -23.26
C GLY A 40 23.02 15.29 -24.34
N ALA A 41 22.45 14.43 -25.19
CA ALA A 41 21.45 14.84 -26.17
C ALA A 41 20.13 15.19 -25.47
N ALA A 42 19.51 16.31 -25.82
CA ALA A 42 18.26 16.76 -25.22
C ALA A 42 17.18 17.04 -26.27
N PHE A 43 15.93 16.76 -25.92
CA PHE A 43 14.76 17.00 -26.75
C PHE A 43 13.81 17.99 -26.09
N GLN A 44 13.11 18.77 -26.91
CA GLN A 44 12.01 19.62 -26.44
C GLN A 44 10.68 18.89 -26.51
N LEU A 45 9.79 19.19 -25.56
CA LEU A 45 8.40 18.78 -25.56
C LEU A 45 7.48 19.99 -25.80
N SER A 46 6.48 19.82 -26.66
CA SER A 46 5.45 20.84 -26.93
C SER A 46 4.07 20.27 -26.66
N SER A 47 3.22 21.03 -25.95
CA SER A 47 1.84 20.61 -25.69
C SER A 47 0.98 20.53 -26.94
N ALA A 48 1.36 21.21 -28.04
CA ALA A 48 0.65 21.18 -29.30
C ALA A 48 1.00 19.96 -30.17
N GLY A 49 2.25 19.47 -30.06
CA GLY A 49 2.79 18.41 -30.89
C GLY A 49 2.92 17.06 -30.20
N PHE A 50 2.99 17.02 -28.87
CA PHE A 50 3.25 15.80 -28.12
C PHE A 50 1.99 14.96 -27.91
N GLN A 51 2.10 13.64 -28.12
CA GLN A 51 1.02 12.69 -27.85
C GLN A 51 1.52 11.44 -27.12
N ILE A 52 0.65 10.81 -26.34
CA ILE A 52 0.92 9.52 -25.71
C ILE A 52 0.02 8.47 -26.38
N THR A 53 0.61 7.46 -27.00
CA THR A 53 -0.06 6.54 -27.92
C THR A 53 0.34 5.09 -27.65
N HIS A 54 -0.43 4.14 -28.19
CA HIS A 54 -0.06 2.73 -28.16
C HIS A 54 0.96 2.44 -29.25
N ALA A 55 2.03 1.73 -28.90
CA ALA A 55 3.02 1.29 -29.86
C ALA A 55 2.45 0.21 -30.80
N LYS A 56 2.91 0.19 -32.05
CA LYS A 56 2.58 -0.88 -33.00
C LYS A 56 3.07 -2.23 -32.46
N GLY A 57 2.15 -3.20 -32.34
CA GLY A 57 2.42 -4.52 -31.79
C GLY A 57 2.24 -4.65 -30.27
N SER A 58 1.68 -3.62 -29.61
CA SER A 58 1.22 -3.70 -28.23
C SER A 58 0.04 -4.65 -28.11
N THR A 59 0.00 -5.44 -27.04
CA THR A 59 -1.16 -6.31 -26.73
C THR A 59 -2.36 -5.53 -26.19
N ALA A 60 -2.13 -4.32 -25.68
CA ALA A 60 -3.20 -3.37 -25.40
C ALA A 60 -3.37 -2.34 -26.52
N GLY A 61 -4.60 -1.87 -26.69
CA GLY A 61 -4.96 -0.84 -27.65
C GLY A 61 -5.93 0.20 -27.10
N PRO A 62 -6.62 0.94 -27.98
CA PRO A 62 -7.55 2.00 -27.58
C PRO A 62 -8.71 1.58 -26.67
N SER A 63 -9.08 0.30 -26.68
CA SER A 63 -10.10 -0.27 -25.78
C SER A 63 -9.65 -0.36 -24.31
N CYS A 64 -8.34 -0.27 -24.04
CA CYS A 64 -7.79 -0.34 -22.68
C CYS A 64 -8.03 0.97 -21.92
N SER A 65 -9.17 1.08 -21.25
CA SER A 65 -9.57 2.28 -20.50
C SER A 65 -8.53 2.71 -19.46
N LEU A 66 -7.90 1.74 -18.78
CA LEU A 66 -6.84 1.97 -17.80
C LEU A 66 -5.67 2.77 -18.39
N LEU A 67 -5.14 2.33 -19.54
CA LEU A 67 -4.05 3.02 -20.22
C LEU A 67 -4.49 4.37 -20.79
N GLN A 68 -5.68 4.45 -21.39
CA GLN A 68 -6.20 5.72 -21.92
C GLN A 68 -6.34 6.79 -20.83
N ASN A 69 -6.86 6.41 -19.67
CA ASN A 69 -6.96 7.31 -18.52
C ASN A 69 -5.58 7.70 -17.98
N ALA A 70 -4.62 6.78 -17.97
CA ALA A 70 -3.24 7.09 -17.61
C ALA A 70 -2.60 8.09 -18.59
N PHE A 71 -2.78 7.90 -19.91
CA PHE A 71 -2.21 8.78 -20.93
C PHE A 71 -2.70 10.21 -20.76
N ARG A 72 -4.01 10.40 -20.58
CA ARG A 72 -4.61 11.73 -20.35
C ARG A 72 -4.07 12.37 -19.06
N ARG A 73 -4.07 11.62 -17.96
CA ARG A 73 -3.60 12.09 -16.66
C ARG A 73 -2.12 12.52 -16.69
N TYR A 74 -1.25 11.70 -17.27
CA TYR A 74 0.17 12.04 -17.38
C TYR A 74 0.42 13.19 -18.35
N PHE A 75 -0.34 13.31 -19.44
CA PHE A 75 -0.27 14.49 -20.30
C PHE A 75 -0.61 15.76 -19.51
N ASP A 76 -1.65 15.72 -18.69
CA ASP A 76 -2.03 16.84 -17.82
C ASP A 76 -0.98 17.14 -16.75
N TYR A 77 -0.30 16.15 -16.19
CA TYR A 77 0.84 16.40 -15.30
C TYR A 77 2.03 17.04 -16.02
N ILE A 78 2.25 16.67 -17.28
CA ILE A 78 3.36 17.21 -18.08
C ILE A 78 3.11 18.68 -18.46
N PHE A 79 1.89 19.03 -18.89
CA PHE A 79 1.60 20.33 -19.51
C PHE A 79 0.53 21.17 -18.79
N GLY A 80 -0.17 20.65 -17.79
CA GLY A 80 -1.33 21.30 -17.16
C GLY A 80 -1.00 22.66 -16.53
N ASN A 81 0.20 22.79 -15.97
CA ASN A 81 0.69 24.05 -15.41
C ASN A 81 1.21 25.04 -16.47
N ALA A 82 1.60 24.56 -17.66
CA ALA A 82 2.08 25.40 -18.76
C ALA A 82 0.98 26.23 -19.43
N ARG A 83 -0.29 25.82 -19.33
CA ARG A 83 -1.44 26.64 -19.81
C ARG A 83 -1.59 27.95 -19.05
N LYS A 84 -0.94 28.13 -17.89
CA LYS A 84 -1.03 29.34 -17.05
C LYS A 84 0.12 30.33 -17.21
N GLN A 85 1.22 29.98 -17.88
CA GLN A 85 2.35 30.89 -18.08
C GLN A 85 2.56 31.18 -19.57
N GLY A 86 2.36 32.44 -19.94
CA GLY A 86 2.49 32.94 -21.30
C GLY A 86 3.90 32.79 -21.88
N LYS A 87 3.92 32.71 -23.22
CA LYS A 87 5.08 32.59 -24.11
C LYS A 87 6.24 33.51 -23.72
N ASN A 88 7.47 32.97 -23.73
CA ASN A 88 8.58 33.47 -24.57
C ASN A 88 9.92 32.84 -24.16
N GLN A 89 10.57 32.17 -25.12
CA GLN A 89 11.93 32.49 -25.60
C GLN A 89 12.30 31.47 -26.68
N GLN A 90 12.50 31.95 -27.92
CA GLN A 90 13.12 31.18 -28.98
C GLN A 90 14.62 31.04 -28.66
N LYS A 91 15.06 29.82 -28.36
CA LYS A 91 16.45 29.38 -28.44
C LYS A 91 16.51 28.15 -29.34
N VAL A 92 17.65 27.95 -30.00
CA VAL A 92 17.86 26.89 -31.00
C VAL A 92 17.79 25.51 -30.32
N PHE A 93 17.07 24.56 -30.92
CA PHE A 93 16.82 23.21 -30.40
C PHE A 93 17.34 22.13 -31.37
N ASP A 94 17.84 21.01 -30.85
CA ASP A 94 18.39 19.89 -31.67
C ASP A 94 17.29 19.04 -32.34
N SER A 95 16.13 18.83 -31.68
CA SER A 95 14.91 18.21 -32.26
C SER A 95 13.74 18.17 -31.26
N GLU A 96 12.50 18.08 -31.77
CA GLU A 96 11.26 18.00 -30.99
C GLU A 96 10.78 16.55 -30.82
N LEU A 97 10.35 16.18 -29.61
CA LEU A 97 9.78 14.88 -29.30
C LEU A 97 8.25 14.92 -29.50
N GLN A 98 7.74 14.15 -30.48
CA GLN A 98 6.34 14.24 -30.93
C GLN A 98 5.39 13.21 -30.33
N GLU A 99 5.84 12.00 -30.05
CA GLU A 99 4.96 10.95 -29.52
C GLU A 99 5.54 10.37 -28.23
N LEU A 100 4.86 9.40 -27.61
CA LEU A 100 5.29 8.54 -26.51
C LEU A 100 4.53 7.22 -26.67
N GLN A 101 5.19 6.25 -27.30
CA GLN A 101 4.62 4.97 -27.71
C GLN A 101 4.76 3.88 -26.63
N VAL A 102 3.63 3.47 -26.05
CA VAL A 102 3.56 2.48 -24.99
C VAL A 102 3.37 1.08 -25.56
N LEU A 103 4.31 0.17 -25.26
CA LEU A 103 4.28 -1.20 -25.73
C LEU A 103 4.05 -2.16 -24.55
N LEU A 104 2.87 -2.78 -24.49
CA LEU A 104 2.65 -3.93 -23.63
C LEU A 104 2.96 -5.23 -24.35
N THR A 105 3.73 -6.09 -23.69
CA THR A 105 4.15 -7.41 -24.21
C THR A 105 3.54 -8.59 -23.44
N ALA A 106 2.79 -8.31 -22.37
CA ALA A 106 2.07 -9.33 -21.62
C ALA A 106 1.01 -9.99 -22.52
N LYS A 107 0.84 -11.31 -22.39
CA LYS A 107 -0.12 -12.08 -23.22
C LYS A 107 -1.54 -11.57 -23.05
N ASP A 108 -1.91 -11.26 -21.81
CA ASP A 108 -3.13 -10.57 -21.44
C ASP A 108 -2.73 -9.16 -20.96
N PRO A 109 -3.31 -8.08 -21.51
CA PRO A 109 -3.03 -6.73 -21.05
C PRO A 109 -3.68 -6.40 -19.68
N GLU A 110 -4.58 -7.24 -19.17
CA GLU A 110 -5.26 -7.10 -17.86
C GLU A 110 -5.93 -5.73 -17.66
N CYS A 111 -6.41 -5.11 -18.74
CA CYS A 111 -6.96 -3.74 -18.72
C CYS A 111 -8.18 -3.57 -17.80
N ASP A 112 -8.96 -4.64 -17.65
CA ASP A 112 -10.16 -4.69 -16.81
C ASP A 112 -9.92 -5.47 -15.50
N GLY A 113 -8.71 -6.00 -15.30
CA GLY A 113 -8.32 -6.74 -14.11
C GLY A 113 -8.00 -5.84 -12.91
N TYR A 114 -7.97 -6.46 -11.74
CA TYR A 114 -7.45 -5.85 -10.51
C TYR A 114 -5.97 -6.21 -10.33
N PRO A 115 -5.13 -5.27 -9.85
CA PRO A 115 -3.74 -5.58 -9.53
C PRO A 115 -3.68 -6.65 -8.43
N ASN A 116 -2.62 -7.45 -8.43
CA ASN A 116 -2.37 -8.48 -7.43
C ASN A 116 -0.85 -8.62 -7.21
N LEU A 117 -0.43 -9.42 -6.22
CA LEU A 117 0.98 -9.62 -5.87
C LEU A 117 1.86 -10.14 -7.02
N LYS A 118 1.28 -10.77 -8.05
CA LYS A 118 2.00 -11.33 -9.20
C LYS A 118 2.01 -10.38 -10.41
N THR A 119 1.36 -9.22 -10.31
CA THR A 119 1.33 -8.24 -11.40
C THR A 119 2.76 -7.77 -11.72
N ASP A 120 3.17 -7.91 -12.98
CA ASP A 120 4.49 -7.44 -13.44
C ASP A 120 4.49 -5.90 -13.56
N GLU A 121 5.38 -5.27 -12.79
CA GLU A 121 5.60 -3.82 -12.78
C GLU A 121 6.92 -3.43 -13.45
N SER A 122 7.56 -4.37 -14.13
CA SER A 122 8.88 -4.17 -14.74
C SER A 122 8.83 -3.34 -16.03
N LEU A 123 9.92 -2.62 -16.24
CA LEU A 123 10.13 -1.67 -17.31
C LEU A 123 11.50 -1.90 -17.96
N PHE A 124 11.59 -2.12 -19.27
CA PHE A 124 12.86 -2.52 -19.94
C PHE A 124 13.12 -1.80 -21.26
N PRO A 125 14.40 -1.56 -21.66
CA PRO A 125 14.70 -0.78 -22.86
C PRO A 125 14.92 -1.51 -24.23
N ARG A 126 15.04 -0.79 -25.39
CA ARG A 126 15.06 -1.19 -26.86
C ARG A 126 16.45 -1.39 -27.35
N ILE A 127 16.90 -2.63 -27.22
CA ILE A 127 18.16 -3.04 -27.82
C ILE A 127 17.89 -3.77 -29.15
N PRO A 128 18.55 -3.38 -30.28
CA PRO A 128 18.28 -3.95 -31.60
C PRO A 128 18.81 -5.38 -31.85
N TYR A 129 19.79 -5.87 -31.09
CA TYR A 129 20.55 -7.07 -31.46
C TYR A 129 20.17 -8.38 -30.74
N LEU A 130 19.16 -8.35 -29.89
CA LEU A 130 18.56 -9.55 -29.30
C LEU A 130 17.07 -9.51 -29.57
N LYS A 131 16.53 -10.59 -30.14
CA LYS A 131 15.08 -10.80 -30.21
C LYS A 131 14.52 -10.67 -28.79
N LYS A 132 13.82 -9.54 -28.55
CA LYS A 132 13.03 -9.12 -27.37
C LYS A 132 13.64 -8.00 -26.50
N LYS A 133 12.80 -6.97 -26.31
CA LYS A 133 12.71 -5.93 -25.26
C LYS A 133 13.14 -4.51 -25.66
N LYS A 134 12.26 -3.51 -25.34
CA LYS A 134 12.17 -2.17 -25.95
C LYS A 134 11.82 -0.91 -25.05
N CYS A 135 12.23 0.37 -25.31
CA CYS A 135 13.12 1.44 -24.66
C CYS A 135 12.31 2.33 -23.72
N LEU A 136 12.87 2.85 -22.60
CA LEU A 136 12.18 3.87 -21.76
C LEU A 136 12.98 5.13 -21.38
N PHE A 137 12.32 6.29 -21.57
CA PHE A 137 12.73 7.67 -21.23
C PHE A 137 11.95 8.18 -20.00
N TYR A 138 12.53 9.09 -19.21
CA TYR A 138 11.85 9.77 -18.09
C TYR A 138 11.80 11.28 -18.32
N VAL A 139 10.62 11.90 -18.22
CA VAL A 139 10.45 13.36 -18.35
C VAL A 139 10.72 14.03 -16.99
N SER A 140 11.84 14.75 -16.87
CA SER A 140 12.01 15.76 -15.82
C SER A 140 11.22 17.01 -16.19
N LEU A 141 10.20 17.33 -15.39
CA LEU A 141 9.15 18.29 -15.73
C LEU A 141 9.44 19.75 -15.42
N LEU A 142 10.69 20.13 -15.16
CA LEU A 142 10.98 21.52 -14.80
C LEU A 142 11.27 22.43 -16.00
N GLN A 143 11.44 21.92 -17.23
CA GLN A 143 11.78 22.77 -18.38
C GLN A 143 11.17 22.39 -19.75
N HIS A 144 10.16 21.50 -19.83
CA HIS A 144 9.70 20.93 -21.12
C HIS A 144 10.86 20.40 -21.99
N LYS A 145 11.91 19.91 -21.32
CA LYS A 145 13.12 19.35 -21.90
C LYS A 145 13.34 17.99 -21.29
N ILE A 146 13.84 17.07 -22.10
CA ILE A 146 14.16 15.71 -21.66
C ILE A 146 15.48 15.28 -22.29
N ASN A 147 16.41 14.81 -21.46
CA ASN A 147 17.64 14.21 -21.97
C ASN A 147 17.33 12.84 -22.56
N LYS A 148 18.12 12.43 -23.54
CA LYS A 148 18.03 11.07 -24.07
C LYS A 148 18.45 10.11 -22.97
N THR A 149 17.48 9.31 -22.52
CA THR A 149 17.61 8.45 -21.34
C THR A 149 17.16 7.04 -21.67
N SER A 150 17.88 6.06 -21.16
CA SER A 150 17.52 4.63 -21.19
C SER A 150 17.38 4.13 -19.76
N ILE A 151 16.18 3.67 -19.41
CA ILE A 151 15.85 3.12 -18.09
C ILE A 151 15.45 1.65 -18.22
N SER A 152 16.00 0.84 -17.32
CA SER A 152 15.50 -0.49 -16.99
C SER A 152 15.16 -0.47 -15.50
N ASP A 153 13.92 -0.75 -15.16
CA ASP A 153 13.39 -0.56 -13.81
C ASP A 153 12.46 -1.71 -13.43
N PHE A 154 12.42 -2.04 -12.15
CA PHE A 154 11.53 -3.04 -11.56
C PHE A 154 11.58 -2.86 -10.04
N PRO A 155 10.51 -3.19 -9.31
CA PRO A 155 10.52 -3.06 -7.86
C PRO A 155 11.45 -4.12 -7.22
N ARG A 156 12.15 -3.73 -6.15
CA ARG A 156 12.88 -4.67 -5.27
C ARG A 156 11.92 -5.58 -4.51
N PHE A 157 10.78 -5.04 -4.06
CA PHE A 157 9.75 -5.75 -3.31
C PHE A 157 8.36 -5.61 -3.96
N ALA A 158 7.59 -6.69 -3.97
CA ALA A 158 6.29 -6.75 -4.63
C ALA A 158 5.17 -6.07 -3.81
N HIS A 159 5.29 -6.02 -2.49
CA HIS A 159 4.29 -5.42 -1.60
C HIS A 159 4.79 -4.10 -1.03
N ARG A 160 4.20 -2.98 -1.45
CA ARG A 160 4.62 -1.63 -1.04
C ARG A 160 3.40 -0.86 -0.59
N GLY A 161 3.17 -0.88 0.72
CA GLY A 161 1.93 -0.43 1.33
C GLY A 161 1.97 0.93 2.01
N ILE A 162 0.80 1.56 2.07
CA ILE A 162 0.48 2.64 2.99
C ILE A 162 -0.76 2.22 3.78
N LEU A 163 -0.63 2.19 5.10
CA LEU A 163 -1.77 2.03 6.01
C LEU A 163 -2.35 3.41 6.35
N LEU A 164 -3.66 3.58 6.11
CA LEU A 164 -4.42 4.68 6.67
C LEU A 164 -5.51 4.15 7.59
N ASP A 165 -5.53 4.68 8.80
CA ASP A 165 -6.58 4.49 9.79
C ASP A 165 -7.71 5.50 9.55
N THR A 166 -8.92 4.98 9.28
CA THR A 166 -10.12 5.80 9.11
C THR A 166 -11.12 5.67 10.26
N SER A 167 -10.72 5.01 11.35
CA SER A 167 -11.56 4.77 12.51
C SER A 167 -11.28 5.76 13.63
N ARG A 168 -10.01 5.96 14.01
CA ARG A 168 -9.64 6.90 15.09
C ARG A 168 -10.07 8.32 14.74
N HIS A 169 -9.91 8.68 13.47
CA HIS A 169 -10.62 9.80 12.84
C HIS A 169 -11.11 9.39 11.45
N TYR A 170 -12.31 9.82 11.09
CA TYR A 170 -12.83 9.63 9.74
C TYR A 170 -12.04 10.49 8.72
N LEU A 171 -11.68 9.88 7.60
CA LEU A 171 -11.05 10.58 6.49
C LEU A 171 -12.08 10.87 5.38
N PRO A 172 -12.29 12.13 4.97
CA PRO A 172 -13.14 12.42 3.82
C PRO A 172 -12.64 11.69 2.56
N LEU A 173 -13.56 11.23 1.71
CA LEU A 173 -13.22 10.49 0.49
C LEU A 173 -12.14 11.20 -0.36
N LYS A 174 -12.23 12.53 -0.48
CA LYS A 174 -11.23 13.35 -1.19
C LYS A 174 -9.81 13.16 -0.64
N ALA A 175 -9.63 13.02 0.68
CA ALA A 175 -8.33 12.81 1.29
C ALA A 175 -7.75 11.44 0.89
N ILE A 176 -8.58 10.38 0.91
CA ILE A 176 -8.20 9.03 0.48
C ILE A 176 -7.79 9.03 -0.99
N LEU A 177 -8.61 9.62 -1.87
CA LEU A 177 -8.29 9.71 -3.31
C LEU A 177 -7.02 10.53 -3.58
N THR A 178 -6.79 11.60 -2.82
CA THR A 178 -5.56 12.41 -2.90
C THR A 178 -4.35 11.59 -2.47
N ASN A 179 -4.48 10.77 -1.43
CA ASN A 179 -3.42 9.85 -1.02
C ASN A 179 -3.12 8.79 -2.09
N LEU A 180 -4.14 8.18 -2.69
CA LEU A 180 -3.95 7.21 -3.79
C LEU A 180 -3.22 7.81 -4.99
N GLU A 181 -3.41 9.11 -5.26
CA GLU A 181 -2.62 9.82 -6.27
C GLU A 181 -1.15 9.94 -5.86
N ALA A 182 -0.89 10.37 -4.62
CA ALA A 182 0.47 10.50 -4.10
C ALA A 182 1.20 9.15 -4.01
N MET A 183 0.48 8.07 -3.67
CA MET A 183 0.97 6.70 -3.71
C MET A 183 1.45 6.32 -5.11
N ALA A 184 0.66 6.61 -6.15
CA ALA A 184 1.03 6.35 -7.54
C ALA A 184 2.27 7.14 -7.96
N MET A 185 2.39 8.40 -7.54
CA MET A 185 3.59 9.23 -7.77
C MET A 185 4.86 8.65 -7.12
N ASN A 186 4.70 7.91 -6.02
CA ASN A 186 5.76 7.29 -5.23
C ASN A 186 5.92 5.78 -5.49
N LYS A 187 5.19 5.23 -6.47
CA LYS A 187 5.18 3.80 -6.84
C LYS A 187 4.78 2.83 -5.71
N PHE A 188 4.00 3.28 -4.73
CA PHE A 188 3.28 2.40 -3.82
C PHE A 188 2.16 1.67 -4.57
N ASN A 189 1.88 0.42 -4.20
CA ASN A 189 0.93 -0.44 -4.90
C ASN A 189 -0.06 -1.16 -3.97
N VAL A 190 0.00 -0.92 -2.66
CA VAL A 190 -0.99 -1.42 -1.69
C VAL A 190 -1.51 -0.27 -0.85
N PHE A 191 -2.83 -0.10 -0.85
CA PHE A 191 -3.55 0.72 0.11
C PHE A 191 -4.11 -0.22 1.17
N HIS A 192 -3.47 -0.23 2.33
CA HIS A 192 -3.94 -0.94 3.51
C HIS A 192 -4.95 -0.02 4.20
N TRP A 193 -6.22 -0.38 4.11
CA TRP A 193 -7.31 0.42 4.64
C TRP A 193 -7.77 -0.16 5.96
N HIS A 194 -7.19 0.37 7.04
CA HIS A 194 -7.65 0.11 8.40
C HIS A 194 -8.95 0.89 8.64
N ILE A 195 -10.07 0.24 8.30
CA ILE A 195 -11.33 0.94 8.04
C ILE A 195 -12.17 1.16 9.31
N VAL A 196 -12.03 0.29 10.31
CA VAL A 196 -12.81 0.27 11.55
C VAL A 196 -11.89 -0.10 12.72
N ASP A 197 -12.21 0.38 13.92
CA ASP A 197 -11.45 0.16 15.17
C ASP A 197 -12.39 0.50 16.36
N ASP A 198 -11.88 0.63 17.59
CA ASP A 198 -12.60 1.00 18.79
C ASP A 198 -13.41 2.30 18.67
N ASN A 199 -12.81 3.33 18.08
CA ASN A 199 -13.39 4.67 18.08
C ASN A 199 -14.59 4.81 17.16
N SER A 200 -14.54 4.23 15.96
CA SER A 200 -15.67 4.30 15.03
C SER A 200 -15.79 3.15 14.03
N PHE A 201 -17.01 2.93 13.55
CA PHE A 201 -17.34 1.98 12.49
C PHE A 201 -17.88 2.72 11.26
N PRO A 202 -17.05 3.35 10.43
CA PRO A 202 -17.52 4.12 9.28
C PRO A 202 -17.94 3.25 8.08
N PHE A 203 -17.57 1.96 8.02
CA PHE A 203 -17.94 1.10 6.90
C PHE A 203 -19.44 0.76 6.90
N LEU A 204 -20.19 1.15 5.86
CA LEU A 204 -21.60 0.79 5.73
C LEU A 204 -21.76 -0.63 5.18
N SER A 205 -21.89 -1.60 6.09
CA SER A 205 -22.28 -2.97 5.74
C SER A 205 -23.75 -3.01 5.29
N ARG A 206 -23.99 -3.69 4.16
CA ARG A 206 -25.35 -3.98 3.67
C ARG A 206 -26.03 -5.06 4.50
N THR A 207 -25.27 -6.03 4.98
CA THR A 207 -25.78 -7.15 5.78
C THR A 207 -26.08 -6.72 7.22
N PHE A 208 -25.28 -5.79 7.76
CA PHE A 208 -25.41 -5.27 9.12
C PHE A 208 -25.39 -3.73 9.14
N PRO A 209 -26.46 -3.06 8.68
CA PRO A 209 -26.50 -1.60 8.61
C PRO A 209 -26.37 -0.91 9.97
N ASP A 210 -26.75 -1.58 11.06
CA ASP A 210 -26.66 -1.05 12.43
C ASP A 210 -25.22 -0.80 12.88
N LEU A 211 -24.23 -1.51 12.32
CA LEU A 211 -22.81 -1.32 12.64
C LEU A 211 -22.38 0.12 12.41
N SER A 212 -22.62 0.68 11.21
CA SER A 212 -22.28 2.08 10.95
C SER A 212 -23.31 3.07 11.49
N GLN A 213 -24.60 2.71 11.53
CA GLN A 213 -25.64 3.62 12.06
C GLN A 213 -25.41 3.96 13.54
N ARG A 214 -24.82 3.04 14.31
CA ARG A 214 -24.58 3.20 15.74
C ARG A 214 -23.10 3.29 16.10
N GLY A 215 -22.22 2.78 15.24
CA GLY A 215 -20.77 2.73 15.47
C GLY A 215 -19.99 3.87 14.83
N ALA A 216 -20.48 4.52 13.77
CA ALA A 216 -19.79 5.66 13.15
C ALA A 216 -19.85 6.91 14.05
N PHE A 217 -18.91 7.85 13.87
CA PHE A 217 -18.97 9.17 14.53
C PHE A 217 -20.26 9.93 14.22
N HIS A 218 -20.77 9.79 12.99
CA HIS A 218 -22.06 10.32 12.60
C HIS A 218 -22.67 9.45 11.49
N PRO A 219 -23.93 8.99 11.63
CA PRO A 219 -24.53 7.95 10.79
C PRO A 219 -24.68 8.30 9.30
N TYR A 220 -24.49 9.56 8.90
CA TYR A 220 -24.67 10.02 7.52
C TYR A 220 -23.45 10.70 6.91
N THR A 221 -22.56 11.30 7.72
CA THR A 221 -21.49 12.19 7.22
C THR A 221 -20.11 11.59 7.40
N HIS A 222 -19.96 10.64 8.33
CA HIS A 222 -18.70 9.98 8.66
C HIS A 222 -18.84 8.47 8.40
N VAL A 223 -19.37 8.15 7.22
CA VAL A 223 -19.67 6.78 6.78
C VAL A 223 -19.19 6.62 5.34
N TYR A 224 -18.54 5.50 5.06
CA TYR A 224 -18.19 5.07 3.71
C TYR A 224 -19.31 4.21 3.15
N THR A 225 -20.06 4.78 2.21
CA THR A 225 -21.13 4.06 1.52
C THR A 225 -20.57 3.00 0.55
N PRO A 226 -21.37 2.03 0.10
CA PRO A 226 -20.94 1.10 -0.94
C PRO A 226 -20.45 1.79 -2.23
N SER A 227 -20.99 2.96 -2.57
CA SER A 227 -20.49 3.78 -3.68
C SER A 227 -19.12 4.37 -3.41
N ASP A 228 -18.85 4.84 -2.19
CA ASP A 228 -17.55 5.40 -1.81
C ASP A 228 -16.47 4.31 -1.85
N VAL A 229 -16.74 3.15 -1.26
CA VAL A 229 -15.82 2.00 -1.28
C VAL A 229 -15.53 1.56 -2.71
N LYS A 230 -16.56 1.45 -3.57
CA LYS A 230 -16.38 1.14 -4.99
C LYS A 230 -15.54 2.21 -5.71
N MET A 231 -15.74 3.48 -5.39
CA MET A 231 -14.96 4.59 -5.96
C MET A 231 -13.48 4.49 -5.57
N VAL A 232 -13.18 4.25 -4.30
CA VAL A 232 -11.80 4.06 -3.81
C VAL A 232 -11.13 2.89 -4.55
N ILE A 233 -11.81 1.74 -4.61
CA ILE A 233 -11.30 0.54 -5.27
C ILE A 233 -11.01 0.80 -6.76
N GLU A 234 -11.93 1.42 -7.50
CA GLU A 234 -11.72 1.70 -8.92
C GLU A 234 -10.65 2.77 -9.15
N PHE A 235 -10.60 3.80 -8.30
CA PHE A 235 -9.59 4.84 -8.39
C PHE A 235 -8.17 4.31 -8.11
N ALA A 236 -8.04 3.39 -7.15
CA ALA A 236 -6.82 2.65 -6.87
C ALA A 236 -6.44 1.72 -8.03
N ARG A 237 -7.40 0.95 -8.57
CA ARG A 237 -7.20 0.05 -9.71
C ARG A 237 -6.64 0.78 -10.93
N MET A 238 -7.19 1.95 -11.28
CA MET A 238 -6.71 2.80 -12.38
C MET A 238 -5.27 3.32 -12.20
N ARG A 239 -4.70 3.17 -11.00
CA ARG A 239 -3.32 3.51 -10.64
C ARG A 239 -2.45 2.28 -10.34
N GLY A 240 -2.99 1.08 -10.51
CA GLY A 240 -2.29 -0.16 -10.20
C GLY A 240 -2.11 -0.38 -8.69
N ILE A 241 -2.96 0.21 -7.86
CA ILE A 241 -2.95 0.07 -6.41
C ILE A 241 -4.01 -0.94 -5.98
N ARG A 242 -3.59 -1.92 -5.18
CA ARG A 242 -4.44 -2.89 -4.49
C ARG A 242 -5.10 -2.23 -3.28
N VAL A 243 -6.33 -2.61 -2.95
CA VAL A 243 -7.00 -2.18 -1.72
C VAL A 243 -7.15 -3.40 -0.82
N VAL A 244 -6.32 -3.46 0.22
CA VAL A 244 -6.39 -4.50 1.27
C VAL A 244 -7.16 -3.89 2.43
N ALA A 245 -8.38 -4.37 2.65
CA ALA A 245 -9.19 -3.90 3.76
C ALA A 245 -8.85 -4.67 5.03
N GLU A 246 -8.76 -3.95 6.13
CA GLU A 246 -8.60 -4.52 7.47
C GLU A 246 -9.88 -4.37 8.28
N PHE A 247 -10.29 -5.50 8.86
CA PHE A 247 -11.38 -5.58 9.82
C PHE A 247 -10.87 -6.34 11.02
N ASP A 248 -10.20 -5.60 11.90
CA ASP A 248 -9.47 -6.15 13.02
C ASP A 248 -10.40 -6.73 14.11
N THR A 249 -10.05 -7.93 14.58
CA THR A 249 -10.71 -8.64 15.67
C THR A 249 -9.71 -9.62 16.31
N PRO A 250 -9.87 -9.99 17.61
CA PRO A 250 -10.97 -9.64 18.52
C PRO A 250 -10.75 -8.36 19.31
N GLY A 251 -9.53 -7.81 19.31
CA GLY A 251 -9.22 -6.47 19.84
C GLY A 251 -9.89 -5.37 19.00
N HIS A 252 -9.70 -4.11 19.38
CA HIS A 252 -10.05 -2.94 18.56
C HIS A 252 -11.50 -2.96 17.99
N THR A 253 -12.46 -3.45 18.77
CA THR A 253 -13.84 -3.74 18.32
C THR A 253 -14.93 -3.00 19.10
N GLN A 254 -14.60 -2.01 19.95
CA GLN A 254 -15.60 -1.30 20.76
C GLN A 254 -16.72 -0.66 19.92
N SER A 255 -16.41 -0.14 18.73
CA SER A 255 -17.41 0.45 17.84
C SER A 255 -18.40 -0.58 17.28
N TRP A 256 -18.00 -1.85 17.16
CA TRP A 256 -18.81 -2.93 16.58
C TRP A 256 -19.97 -3.30 17.51
N GLY A 257 -19.72 -3.34 18.81
CA GLY A 257 -20.73 -3.70 19.83
C GLY A 257 -21.90 -2.72 19.90
N LYS A 258 -21.74 -1.48 19.41
CA LYS A 258 -22.82 -0.49 19.33
C LYS A 258 -23.91 -0.91 18.34
N GLY A 259 -23.52 -1.59 17.26
CA GLY A 259 -24.40 -2.03 16.17
C GLY A 259 -24.75 -3.52 16.18
N GLN A 260 -23.95 -4.36 16.85
CA GLN A 260 -24.19 -5.78 16.98
C GLN A 260 -24.29 -6.18 18.46
N PRO A 261 -25.52 -6.37 18.99
CA PRO A 261 -25.73 -6.85 20.35
C PRO A 261 -25.06 -8.21 20.58
N ASP A 262 -24.63 -8.42 21.82
CA ASP A 262 -23.99 -9.65 22.32
C ASP A 262 -22.70 -10.06 21.61
N LEU A 263 -22.08 -9.16 20.83
CA LEU A 263 -20.79 -9.42 20.17
C LEU A 263 -19.61 -9.26 21.12
N LEU A 264 -19.61 -8.21 21.94
CA LEU A 264 -18.49 -7.87 22.82
C LEU A 264 -18.65 -8.50 24.20
N THR A 265 -17.52 -8.74 24.87
CA THR A 265 -17.52 -9.29 26.21
C THR A 265 -17.92 -8.22 27.23
N PRO A 266 -18.96 -8.44 28.07
CA PRO A 266 -19.22 -7.57 29.22
C PRO A 266 -18.15 -7.79 30.30
N CYS A 267 -17.56 -6.70 30.80
CA CYS A 267 -16.57 -6.77 31.87
C CYS A 267 -17.22 -6.76 33.26
N PHE A 268 -16.53 -7.32 34.24
CA PHE A 268 -17.01 -7.49 35.60
C PHE A 268 -16.04 -6.90 36.62
N SER A 269 -16.58 -6.44 37.74
CA SER A 269 -15.83 -6.13 38.95
C SER A 269 -16.43 -6.96 40.09
N GLY A 270 -15.71 -8.01 40.50
CA GLY A 270 -16.27 -9.05 41.35
C GLY A 270 -17.42 -9.79 40.65
N SER A 271 -18.60 -9.81 41.26
CA SER A 271 -19.79 -10.47 40.71
C SER A 271 -20.70 -9.55 39.87
N SER A 272 -20.36 -8.26 39.76
CA SER A 272 -21.23 -7.26 39.12
C SER A 272 -20.66 -6.80 37.77
N PRO A 273 -21.49 -6.69 36.71
CA PRO A 273 -21.07 -6.08 35.45
C PRO A 273 -20.67 -4.61 35.66
N THR A 274 -19.59 -4.17 35.03
CA THR A 274 -19.12 -2.78 35.10
C THR A 274 -19.89 -1.84 34.17
N GLY A 275 -20.64 -2.39 33.21
CA GLY A 275 -21.24 -1.63 32.10
C GLY A 275 -20.26 -1.29 30.98
N THR A 276 -19.00 -1.71 31.09
CA THR A 276 -18.00 -1.60 30.03
C THR A 276 -17.87 -2.91 29.28
N PHE A 277 -17.40 -2.83 28.04
CA PHE A 277 -17.16 -3.97 27.18
C PHE A 277 -15.66 -4.10 26.89
N GLY A 278 -15.22 -5.33 26.58
CA GLY A 278 -13.87 -5.63 26.14
C GLY A 278 -13.87 -6.24 24.73
N PRO A 279 -12.89 -7.10 24.42
CA PRO A 279 -12.79 -7.75 23.12
C PRO A 279 -14.04 -8.56 22.74
N VAL A 280 -14.16 -8.90 21.45
CA VAL A 280 -15.18 -9.82 20.93
C VAL A 280 -15.28 -11.05 21.83
N ASN A 281 -16.52 -11.46 22.14
CA ASN A 281 -16.78 -12.61 22.99
C ASN A 281 -16.58 -13.92 22.21
N PRO A 282 -15.54 -14.71 22.51
CA PRO A 282 -15.17 -15.85 21.69
C PRO A 282 -15.94 -17.13 22.05
N ILE A 283 -16.75 -17.13 23.12
CA ILE A 283 -17.43 -18.34 23.61
C ILE A 283 -18.82 -18.52 23.00
N LEU A 284 -19.36 -17.49 22.32
CA LEU A 284 -20.70 -17.50 21.77
C LEU A 284 -20.70 -17.95 20.30
N ASN A 285 -21.61 -18.86 19.95
CA ASN A 285 -21.77 -19.27 18.54
C ASN A 285 -22.29 -18.12 17.66
N SER A 286 -23.11 -17.23 18.23
CA SER A 286 -23.61 -16.03 17.54
C SER A 286 -22.48 -15.13 17.01
N THR A 287 -21.35 -15.07 17.71
CA THR A 287 -20.13 -14.37 17.26
C THR A 287 -19.67 -14.93 15.91
N TYR A 288 -19.54 -16.24 15.80
CA TYR A 288 -19.05 -16.88 14.57
C TYR A 288 -20.08 -16.86 13.44
N ASP A 289 -21.39 -16.91 13.76
CA ASP A 289 -22.47 -16.72 12.78
C ASP A 289 -22.50 -15.28 12.22
N PHE A 290 -22.17 -14.30 13.06
CA PHE A 290 -21.96 -12.91 12.64
C PHE A 290 -20.72 -12.81 11.74
N MET A 291 -19.56 -13.27 12.20
CA MET A 291 -18.30 -13.21 11.43
C MET A 291 -18.42 -13.91 10.08
N THR A 292 -19.10 -15.06 10.01
CA THR A 292 -19.35 -15.79 8.76
C THR A 292 -20.10 -14.95 7.74
N ARG A 293 -21.17 -14.28 8.16
CA ARG A 293 -21.98 -13.43 7.27
C ARG A 293 -21.25 -12.14 6.91
N PHE A 294 -20.56 -11.55 7.88
CA PHE A 294 -19.82 -10.30 7.69
C PHE A 294 -18.65 -10.48 6.72
N PHE A 295 -17.77 -11.46 6.95
CA PHE A 295 -16.61 -11.69 6.07
C PHE A 295 -16.99 -12.21 4.69
N LYS A 296 -18.16 -12.84 4.53
CA LYS A 296 -18.74 -13.14 3.20
C LYS A 296 -19.10 -11.87 2.42
N GLU A 297 -19.62 -10.85 3.10
CA GLU A 297 -19.85 -9.54 2.47
C GLU A 297 -18.50 -8.89 2.12
N VAL A 298 -17.56 -8.83 3.07
CA VAL A 298 -16.22 -8.24 2.86
C VAL A 298 -15.52 -8.90 1.67
N SER A 299 -15.53 -10.24 1.58
CA SER A 299 -14.91 -10.97 0.47
C SER A 299 -15.51 -10.66 -0.89
N THR A 300 -16.78 -10.23 -0.91
CA THR A 300 -17.51 -9.84 -2.13
C THR A 300 -17.27 -8.38 -2.50
N VAL A 301 -17.17 -7.50 -1.49
CA VAL A 301 -16.97 -6.05 -1.67
C VAL A 301 -15.55 -5.74 -2.11
N PHE A 302 -14.55 -6.36 -1.49
CA PHE A 302 -13.14 -6.09 -1.75
C PHE A 302 -12.56 -7.13 -2.70
N PRO A 303 -12.09 -6.74 -3.90
CA PRO A 303 -11.65 -7.69 -4.92
C PRO A 303 -10.24 -8.25 -4.67
N ASP A 304 -9.42 -7.63 -3.81
CA ASP A 304 -8.06 -8.10 -3.55
C ASP A 304 -8.05 -9.55 -3.04
N ALA A 305 -7.02 -10.32 -3.38
CA ALA A 305 -6.93 -11.72 -2.99
C ALA A 305 -6.79 -11.89 -1.47
N TYR A 306 -6.36 -10.86 -0.75
CA TYR A 306 -6.12 -10.87 0.69
C TYR A 306 -7.05 -9.90 1.43
N ILE A 307 -7.39 -10.27 2.67
CA ILE A 307 -8.04 -9.41 3.67
C ILE A 307 -7.13 -9.40 4.89
N HIS A 308 -6.94 -8.23 5.52
CA HIS A 308 -6.24 -8.16 6.80
C HIS A 308 -7.22 -8.43 7.94
N LEU A 309 -6.90 -9.39 8.80
CA LEU A 309 -7.78 -9.82 9.89
C LEU A 309 -7.39 -9.18 11.24
N GLY A 310 -6.34 -8.38 11.24
CA GLY A 310 -5.77 -7.76 12.43
C GLY A 310 -5.21 -8.80 13.39
N GLY A 311 -5.71 -8.78 14.62
CA GLY A 311 -5.35 -9.70 15.69
C GLY A 311 -4.22 -9.20 16.59
N ASP A 312 -4.05 -7.88 16.70
CA ASP A 312 -3.08 -7.22 17.57
C ASP A 312 -3.66 -6.81 18.94
N GLU A 313 -2.75 -6.56 19.89
CA GLU A 313 -2.99 -5.87 21.17
C GLU A 313 -4.23 -6.29 21.99
N VAL A 314 -4.62 -7.58 21.97
CA VAL A 314 -5.80 -8.04 22.71
C VAL A 314 -5.59 -7.97 24.23
N ASP A 315 -6.31 -7.06 24.90
CA ASP A 315 -6.34 -6.99 26.36
C ASP A 315 -7.27 -8.07 26.96
N PHE A 316 -6.66 -9.04 27.65
CA PHE A 316 -7.37 -10.14 28.29
C PHE A 316 -8.06 -9.76 29.61
N SER A 317 -7.88 -8.54 30.13
CA SER A 317 -8.40 -8.14 31.45
C SER A 317 -9.91 -8.30 31.56
N CYS A 318 -10.65 -7.91 30.51
CA CYS A 318 -12.11 -8.05 30.49
C CYS A 318 -12.54 -9.52 30.41
N TRP A 319 -11.89 -10.34 29.57
CA TRP A 319 -12.14 -11.78 29.52
C TRP A 319 -11.88 -12.45 30.87
N LYS A 320 -10.78 -12.08 31.53
CA LYS A 320 -10.43 -12.58 32.85
C LYS A 320 -11.44 -12.18 33.92
N SER A 321 -12.10 -11.04 33.78
CA SER A 321 -13.14 -10.63 34.71
C SER A 321 -14.45 -11.40 34.56
N ASN A 322 -14.75 -11.91 33.36
CA ASN A 322 -16.07 -12.45 33.02
C ASN A 322 -16.26 -13.91 33.51
N PRO A 323 -17.27 -14.20 34.36
CA PRO A 323 -17.49 -15.55 34.91
C PRO A 323 -17.80 -16.63 33.87
N ASP A 324 -18.53 -16.30 32.80
CA ASP A 324 -18.89 -17.26 31.76
C ASP A 324 -17.66 -17.65 30.93
N ILE A 325 -16.77 -16.69 30.68
CA ILE A 325 -15.48 -16.96 30.03
C ILE A 325 -14.58 -17.79 30.94
N GLN A 326 -14.47 -17.49 32.23
CA GLN A 326 -13.70 -18.33 33.15
C GLN A 326 -14.20 -19.78 33.16
N LYS A 327 -15.52 -19.98 33.19
CA LYS A 327 -16.13 -21.32 33.08
C LYS A 327 -15.78 -22.00 31.76
N PHE A 328 -15.78 -21.28 30.64
CA PHE A 328 -15.37 -21.80 29.35
C PHE A 328 -13.88 -22.18 29.32
N MET A 329 -13.01 -21.35 29.91
CA MET A 329 -11.58 -21.63 30.05
C MET A 329 -11.31 -22.94 30.79
N ASP A 330 -12.05 -23.19 31.87
CA ASP A 330 -11.97 -24.44 32.64
C ASP A 330 -12.46 -25.64 31.81
N GLN A 331 -13.58 -25.49 31.09
CA GLN A 331 -14.15 -26.55 30.24
C GLN A 331 -13.23 -26.95 29.09
N GLN A 332 -12.54 -25.98 28.47
CA GLN A 332 -11.58 -26.24 27.40
C GLN A 332 -10.19 -26.66 27.89
N GLY A 333 -9.95 -26.61 29.21
CA GLY A 333 -8.63 -26.90 29.80
C GLY A 333 -7.57 -25.86 29.44
N PHE A 334 -7.98 -24.61 29.19
CA PHE A 334 -7.05 -23.51 28.91
C PHE A 334 -6.42 -22.93 30.19
N GLY A 335 -7.05 -23.16 31.36
CA GLY A 335 -6.57 -22.66 32.63
C GLY A 335 -6.60 -21.13 32.68
N GLN A 336 -5.49 -20.50 33.05
CA GLN A 336 -5.37 -19.03 33.11
C GLN A 336 -4.65 -18.42 31.89
N ASP A 337 -4.43 -19.22 30.84
CA ASP A 337 -3.70 -18.79 29.64
C ASP A 337 -4.67 -18.29 28.56
N TYR A 338 -5.03 -17.01 28.65
CA TYR A 338 -5.99 -16.37 27.74
C TYR A 338 -5.48 -16.23 26.29
N LYS A 339 -4.18 -16.41 26.04
CA LYS A 339 -3.64 -16.51 24.68
C LYS A 339 -4.19 -17.73 23.94
N LYS A 340 -4.51 -18.81 24.67
CA LYS A 340 -5.20 -19.98 24.08
C LYS A 340 -6.63 -19.67 23.69
N LEU A 341 -7.31 -18.79 24.43
CA LEU A 341 -8.67 -18.35 24.10
C LEU A 341 -8.68 -17.45 22.86
N GLU A 342 -7.74 -16.52 22.78
CA GLU A 342 -7.51 -15.73 21.57
C GLU A 342 -7.18 -16.64 20.38
N SER A 343 -6.25 -17.59 20.56
CA SER A 343 -5.91 -18.55 19.51
C SER A 343 -7.12 -19.38 19.06
N TYR A 344 -7.99 -19.76 20.00
CA TYR A 344 -9.24 -20.45 19.72
C TYR A 344 -10.18 -19.59 18.85
N TYR A 345 -10.32 -18.31 19.18
CA TYR A 345 -11.11 -17.36 18.38
C TYR A 345 -10.53 -17.20 16.98
N ILE A 346 -9.25 -16.86 16.89
CA ILE A 346 -8.60 -16.57 15.61
C ILE A 346 -8.64 -17.80 14.71
N GLN A 347 -8.37 -19.00 15.22
CA GLN A 347 -8.43 -20.22 14.42
C GLN A 347 -9.81 -20.39 13.74
N ARG A 348 -10.89 -20.17 14.48
CA ARG A 348 -12.25 -20.25 13.93
C ARG A 348 -12.52 -19.15 12.91
N LEU A 349 -11.98 -17.95 13.12
CA LEU A 349 -12.06 -16.87 12.14
C LEU A 349 -11.30 -17.20 10.85
N LEU A 350 -10.10 -17.77 10.96
CA LEU A 350 -9.31 -18.22 9.81
C LEU A 350 -10.08 -19.26 8.98
N ASP A 351 -10.75 -20.21 9.64
CA ASP A 351 -11.58 -21.22 8.96
C ASP A 351 -12.74 -20.58 8.19
N ILE A 352 -13.40 -19.57 8.78
CA ILE A 352 -14.47 -18.79 8.14
C ILE A 352 -13.95 -18.09 6.89
N VAL A 353 -12.83 -17.37 6.99
CA VAL A 353 -12.28 -16.59 5.88
C VAL A 353 -11.75 -17.50 4.78
N ASN A 354 -11.16 -18.65 5.13
CA ASN A 354 -10.68 -19.63 4.17
C ASN A 354 -11.84 -20.20 3.31
N ALA A 355 -13.05 -20.30 3.84
CA ALA A 355 -14.24 -20.69 3.07
C ALA A 355 -14.67 -19.66 2.01
N THR A 356 -14.14 -18.43 2.05
CA THR A 356 -14.40 -17.39 1.04
C THR A 356 -13.44 -17.42 -0.16
N ASN A 357 -12.48 -18.34 -0.18
CA ASN A 357 -11.37 -18.42 -1.16
C ASN A 357 -10.44 -17.19 -1.18
N LYS A 358 -10.43 -16.38 -0.11
CA LYS A 358 -9.46 -15.31 0.10
C LYS A 358 -8.27 -15.82 0.92
N GLY A 359 -7.08 -15.28 0.64
CA GLY A 359 -5.97 -15.34 1.57
C GLY A 359 -6.17 -14.34 2.71
N TYR A 360 -5.36 -14.42 3.76
CA TYR A 360 -5.42 -13.48 4.87
C TYR A 360 -4.04 -13.00 5.30
N MET A 361 -4.05 -11.79 5.83
CA MET A 361 -2.92 -11.13 6.48
C MET A 361 -3.26 -10.96 7.96
N VAL A 362 -2.24 -11.04 8.82
CA VAL A 362 -2.40 -10.93 10.28
C VAL A 362 -1.23 -10.15 10.86
N TRP A 363 -1.48 -9.43 11.96
CA TRP A 363 -0.39 -8.88 12.77
C TRP A 363 0.40 -9.99 13.47
N GLN A 364 1.63 -9.68 13.88
CA GLN A 364 2.59 -10.68 14.38
C GLN A 364 2.12 -11.44 15.62
N GLU A 365 1.26 -10.86 16.46
CA GLU A 365 0.76 -11.50 17.69
C GLU A 365 0.08 -12.83 17.41
N VAL A 366 -0.64 -12.93 16.29
CA VAL A 366 -1.30 -14.16 15.88
C VAL A 366 -0.28 -15.29 15.67
N PHE A 367 0.87 -14.96 15.07
CA PHE A 367 1.98 -15.89 14.92
C PHE A 367 2.67 -16.16 16.27
N ASP A 368 2.95 -15.12 17.04
CA ASP A 368 3.65 -15.20 18.34
C ASP A 368 2.88 -16.04 19.37
N ASN A 369 1.55 -16.03 19.32
CA ASN A 369 0.67 -16.80 20.20
C ASN A 369 0.44 -18.25 19.72
N GLY A 370 1.05 -18.65 18.60
CA GLY A 370 1.09 -20.05 18.16
C GLY A 370 -0.17 -20.52 17.44
N VAL A 371 -0.94 -19.60 16.84
CA VAL A 371 -2.09 -19.93 16.00
C VAL A 371 -1.64 -20.73 14.78
N LYS A 372 -2.41 -21.75 14.37
CA LYS A 372 -2.08 -22.55 13.19
C LYS A 372 -2.48 -21.80 11.93
N LEU A 373 -1.51 -21.14 11.33
CA LEU A 373 -1.66 -20.39 10.09
C LEU A 373 -1.57 -21.31 8.86
N LYS A 374 -2.34 -21.00 7.83
CA LYS A 374 -2.22 -21.63 6.51
C LYS A 374 -0.92 -21.20 5.84
N GLY A 375 -0.30 -22.05 5.03
CA GLY A 375 1.03 -21.77 4.46
C GLY A 375 1.13 -20.55 3.54
N ASP A 376 0.01 -20.04 3.01
CA ASP A 376 -0.04 -18.81 2.19
C ASP A 376 -0.42 -17.55 2.99
N THR A 377 -0.46 -17.64 4.32
CA THR A 377 -0.66 -16.49 5.23
C THR A 377 0.50 -15.52 5.13
N VAL A 378 0.19 -14.23 5.16
CA VAL A 378 1.19 -13.17 5.28
C VAL A 378 1.16 -12.63 6.71
N VAL A 379 2.31 -12.61 7.37
CA VAL A 379 2.46 -12.07 8.73
C VAL A 379 3.11 -10.69 8.66
N GLU A 380 2.47 -9.70 9.26
CA GLU A 380 2.98 -8.33 9.32
C GLU A 380 3.73 -8.06 10.63
N VAL A 381 5.02 -7.73 10.50
CA VAL A 381 5.92 -7.46 11.64
C VAL A 381 5.95 -5.97 11.93
N TRP A 382 5.41 -5.59 13.09
CA TRP A 382 5.14 -4.20 13.45
C TRP A 382 5.77 -3.77 14.79
N MET A 383 6.09 -4.71 15.68
CA MET A 383 6.73 -4.38 16.96
C MET A 383 8.22 -4.06 16.80
N ASN A 384 8.64 -2.91 17.31
CA ASN A 384 10.03 -2.43 17.19
C ASN A 384 11.03 -3.08 18.17
N ASN A 385 10.57 -3.90 19.11
CA ASN A 385 11.41 -4.45 20.19
C ASN A 385 12.44 -5.50 19.69
N ASN A 386 12.13 -6.27 18.65
CA ASN A 386 13.01 -7.32 18.12
C ASN A 386 12.72 -7.65 16.63
N VAL A 387 12.77 -6.64 15.77
CA VAL A 387 12.43 -6.78 14.34
C VAL A 387 13.22 -7.89 13.64
N ASP A 388 14.55 -7.92 13.79
CA ASP A 388 15.40 -8.90 13.11
C ASP A 388 15.12 -10.34 13.57
N GLY A 389 14.94 -10.53 14.89
CA GLY A 389 14.60 -11.83 15.45
C GLY A 389 13.22 -12.30 15.01
N GLU A 390 12.27 -11.39 14.87
CA GLU A 390 10.91 -11.73 14.45
C GLU A 390 10.85 -12.10 12.97
N LEU A 391 11.49 -11.32 12.10
CA LEU A 391 11.65 -11.67 10.69
C LEU A 391 12.32 -13.04 10.52
N GLN A 392 13.33 -13.36 11.34
CA GLN A 392 13.99 -14.66 11.33
C GLN A 392 13.03 -15.81 11.73
N LYS A 393 12.21 -15.63 12.77
CA LYS A 393 11.26 -16.67 13.22
C LYS A 393 10.14 -16.91 12.22
N VAL A 394 9.52 -15.84 11.72
CA VAL A 394 8.39 -15.90 10.79
C VAL A 394 8.83 -16.56 9.49
N THR A 395 9.92 -16.07 8.89
CA THR A 395 10.46 -16.64 7.65
C THR A 395 11.07 -18.03 7.88
N GLY A 396 11.64 -18.28 9.07
CA GLY A 396 12.12 -19.60 9.49
C GLY A 396 11.02 -20.65 9.60
N SER A 397 9.79 -20.21 9.86
CA SER A 397 8.59 -21.05 9.89
C SER A 397 7.93 -21.21 8.51
N GLY A 398 8.52 -20.61 7.47
CA GLY A 398 8.06 -20.71 6.08
C GLY A 398 6.96 -19.74 5.68
N PHE A 399 6.61 -18.77 6.53
CA PHE A 399 5.58 -17.78 6.23
C PHE A 399 6.10 -16.60 5.43
N THR A 400 5.25 -16.10 4.54
CA THR A 400 5.48 -14.83 3.85
C THR A 400 5.32 -13.69 4.85
N THR A 401 6.14 -12.64 4.73
CA THR A 401 6.10 -11.53 5.69
C THR A 401 6.26 -10.17 5.02
N ILE A 402 5.68 -9.16 5.67
CA ILE A 402 5.85 -7.75 5.36
C ILE A 402 6.30 -7.01 6.62
N LEU A 403 7.11 -5.96 6.43
CA LEU A 403 7.68 -5.17 7.51
C LEU A 403 7.03 -3.79 7.57
N SER A 404 6.54 -3.40 8.74
CA SER A 404 6.09 -2.02 9.01
C SER A 404 6.70 -1.41 10.27
N ALA A 405 7.26 -2.22 11.17
CA ALA A 405 7.78 -1.78 12.47
C ALA A 405 8.60 -0.47 12.45
N PRO A 406 9.65 -0.30 11.63
CA PRO A 406 10.45 0.92 11.65
C PRO A 406 9.79 2.11 10.93
N TRP A 407 8.63 1.91 10.31
CA TRP A 407 7.91 2.85 9.45
C TRP A 407 6.54 3.26 10.00
N TYR A 408 6.45 3.43 11.32
CA TYR A 408 5.35 4.12 11.98
C TYR A 408 5.54 5.64 11.80
N LEU A 409 4.76 6.22 10.90
CA LEU A 409 4.81 7.62 10.51
C LEU A 409 3.91 8.48 11.40
N ASP A 410 2.95 7.91 12.11
CA ASP A 410 2.18 8.59 13.16
C ASP A 410 3.11 9.12 14.28
N TYR A 411 4.18 8.39 14.60
CA TYR A 411 5.27 8.82 15.48
C TYR A 411 6.14 9.90 14.84
N VAL A 412 5.68 11.15 14.96
CA VAL A 412 6.44 12.33 14.52
C VAL A 412 7.56 12.68 15.49
N SER A 413 8.67 13.16 14.94
CA SER A 413 9.80 13.66 15.72
C SER A 413 10.38 14.91 15.05
N TYR A 414 11.02 15.77 15.85
CA TYR A 414 11.64 16.98 15.33
C TYR A 414 12.84 16.63 14.42
N GLY A 415 12.93 17.30 13.26
CA GLY A 415 14.05 17.19 12.34
C GLY A 415 13.73 16.38 11.08
N GLN A 416 14.74 15.70 10.54
CA GLN A 416 14.67 14.97 9.27
C GLN A 416 14.45 13.46 9.50
N ASP A 417 13.34 13.11 10.14
CA ASP A 417 12.96 11.72 10.45
C ASP A 417 12.84 10.83 9.19
N TRP A 418 12.58 11.41 8.01
CA TRP A 418 12.63 10.70 6.72
C TRP A 418 13.93 9.91 6.51
N GLN A 419 15.06 10.39 7.05
CA GLN A 419 16.35 9.69 6.95
C GLN A 419 16.37 8.40 7.76
N LYS A 420 15.69 8.36 8.91
CA LYS A 420 15.52 7.14 9.72
C LYS A 420 14.81 6.08 8.89
N TYR A 421 13.69 6.44 8.27
CA TYR A 421 12.90 5.53 7.44
C TYR A 421 13.68 5.05 6.20
N TYR A 422 14.42 5.94 5.56
CA TYR A 422 15.23 5.64 4.36
C TYR A 422 16.39 4.67 4.64
N LYS A 423 16.99 4.73 5.84
CA LYS A 423 18.16 3.92 6.23
C LYS A 423 17.83 2.45 6.54
N VAL A 424 16.56 2.13 6.78
CA VAL A 424 16.12 0.76 7.06
C VAL A 424 16.53 -0.17 5.92
N GLU A 425 17.10 -1.33 6.24
CA GLU A 425 17.39 -2.40 5.29
C GLU A 425 16.53 -3.62 5.66
N PRO A 426 15.40 -3.88 4.97
CA PRO A 426 14.45 -4.93 5.37
C PRO A 426 15.04 -6.35 5.42
N LEU A 427 16.17 -6.59 4.75
CA LEU A 427 16.82 -7.90 4.70
C LEU A 427 18.09 -7.99 5.56
N SER A 428 18.28 -7.08 6.53
CA SER A 428 19.47 -7.06 7.41
C SER A 428 19.54 -8.21 8.43
N PHE A 429 18.43 -8.90 8.67
CA PHE A 429 18.37 -10.02 9.62
C PHE A 429 19.18 -11.25 9.16
N GLN A 430 19.49 -12.12 10.11
CA GLN A 430 20.17 -13.39 9.85
C GLN A 430 19.19 -14.42 9.26
N GLY A 431 19.54 -15.02 8.12
CA GLY A 431 18.72 -16.02 7.47
C GLY A 431 19.28 -16.46 6.13
N LEU A 432 18.85 -17.64 5.67
CA LEU A 432 19.19 -18.17 4.34
C LEU A 432 18.59 -17.29 3.23
N SER A 433 19.17 -17.33 2.04
CA SER A 433 18.66 -16.57 0.89
C SER A 433 17.20 -16.91 0.56
N GLU A 434 16.77 -18.16 0.71
CA GLU A 434 15.37 -18.55 0.51
C GLU A 434 14.44 -17.99 1.58
N GLN A 435 14.88 -17.90 2.85
CA GLN A 435 14.11 -17.26 3.92
C GLN A 435 13.93 -15.77 3.63
N LYS A 436 14.98 -15.09 3.17
CA LYS A 436 14.91 -13.66 2.81
C LYS A 436 13.95 -13.37 1.65
N LYS A 437 13.70 -14.32 0.75
CA LYS A 437 12.69 -14.18 -0.33
C LYS A 437 11.25 -14.19 0.17
N LEU A 438 11.00 -14.70 1.38
CA LEU A 438 9.67 -14.66 2.00
C LEU A 438 9.31 -13.26 2.51
N VAL A 439 10.28 -12.35 2.63
CA VAL A 439 10.01 -10.92 2.85
C VAL A 439 9.60 -10.30 1.52
N ILE A 440 8.29 -10.11 1.33
CA ILE A 440 7.73 -9.62 0.06
C ILE A 440 7.64 -8.09 -0.01
N GLY A 441 7.94 -7.40 1.08
CA GLY A 441 8.03 -5.94 1.14
C GLY A 441 7.63 -5.39 2.49
N GLY A 442 6.85 -4.31 2.49
CA GLY A 442 6.47 -3.64 3.73
C GLY A 442 5.57 -2.43 3.52
N GLU A 443 5.22 -1.80 4.64
CA GLU A 443 4.23 -0.72 4.68
C GLU A 443 4.69 0.45 5.54
N ALA A 444 4.34 1.67 5.13
CA ALA A 444 4.42 2.83 5.99
C ALA A 444 3.05 3.07 6.64
N CYS A 445 3.02 3.00 7.97
CA CYS A 445 1.78 3.08 8.74
C CYS A 445 1.53 4.50 9.23
N LEU A 446 0.30 4.98 9.05
CA LEU A 446 -0.17 6.25 9.59
C LEU A 446 -1.46 6.01 10.36
N TRP A 447 -1.30 5.62 11.62
CA TRP A 447 -2.38 5.50 12.58
C TRP A 447 -3.03 6.86 12.88
N GLY A 448 -4.32 6.81 13.22
CA GLY A 448 -5.24 7.94 13.13
C GLY A 448 -5.46 8.70 14.43
N GLU A 449 -4.84 8.32 15.56
CA GLU A 449 -5.10 8.94 16.88
C GLU A 449 -4.86 10.45 16.87
N TYR A 450 -3.90 10.90 16.05
CA TYR A 450 -3.53 12.31 15.90
C TYR A 450 -3.62 12.82 14.46
N VAL A 451 -4.31 12.07 13.59
CA VAL A 451 -4.31 12.31 12.14
C VAL A 451 -5.72 12.32 11.58
N ASP A 452 -6.07 13.39 10.87
CA ASP A 452 -7.34 13.51 10.16
C ASP A 452 -7.15 14.24 8.81
N GLY A 453 -8.26 14.63 8.17
CA GLY A 453 -8.24 15.35 6.89
C GLY A 453 -7.46 16.68 6.90
N THR A 454 -7.14 17.26 8.06
CA THR A 454 -6.41 18.53 8.18
C THR A 454 -4.90 18.36 8.07
N ASN A 455 -4.35 17.24 8.53
CA ASN A 455 -2.92 17.05 8.69
C ASN A 455 -2.35 15.77 8.04
N LEU A 456 -3.20 14.89 7.49
CA LEU A 456 -2.79 13.64 6.84
C LEU A 456 -1.72 13.86 5.78
N THR A 457 -2.02 14.68 4.76
CA THR A 457 -1.12 14.87 3.62
C THR A 457 0.26 15.41 4.02
N PRO A 458 0.37 16.52 4.78
CA PRO A 458 1.67 17.05 5.17
C PRO A 458 2.41 16.18 6.19
N ARG A 459 1.70 15.38 6.99
CA ARG A 459 2.34 14.40 7.88
C ARG A 459 2.89 13.24 7.07
N LEU A 460 2.13 12.69 6.12
CA LEU A 460 2.54 11.50 5.36
C LEU A 460 3.63 11.81 4.34
N TRP A 461 3.47 12.87 3.55
CA TRP A 461 4.35 13.19 2.42
C TRP A 461 5.24 14.40 2.74
N PRO A 462 6.56 14.32 2.53
CA PRO A 462 7.31 13.31 1.77
C PRO A 462 7.95 12.19 2.62
N ARG A 463 7.54 11.99 3.87
CA ARG A 463 8.18 10.97 4.74
C ARG A 463 7.97 9.55 4.21
N ALA A 464 6.75 9.23 3.75
CA ALA A 464 6.46 7.94 3.11
C ALA A 464 7.22 7.75 1.78
N SER A 465 7.62 8.83 1.10
CA SER A 465 8.47 8.72 -0.09
C SER A 465 9.80 8.01 0.21
N ALA A 466 10.37 8.20 1.41
CA ALA A 466 11.57 7.50 1.87
C ALA A 466 11.39 5.97 1.87
N VAL A 467 10.24 5.52 2.37
CA VAL A 467 9.86 4.10 2.40
C VAL A 467 9.62 3.58 0.98
N GLY A 468 8.95 4.37 0.14
CA GLY A 468 8.72 4.04 -1.26
C GLY A 468 10.01 3.79 -2.04
N GLU A 469 11.05 4.62 -1.83
CA GLU A 469 12.36 4.38 -2.46
C GLU A 469 13.07 3.14 -1.91
N ARG A 470 13.03 2.92 -0.59
CA ARG A 470 13.63 1.71 0.01
C ARG A 470 12.99 0.42 -0.49
N LEU A 471 11.68 0.43 -0.74
CA LEU A 471 10.95 -0.73 -1.21
C LEU A 471 11.00 -0.93 -2.74
N TRP A 472 11.31 0.12 -3.50
CA TRP A 472 11.42 0.06 -4.96
C TRP A 472 12.86 -0.15 -5.44
N SER A 473 13.79 0.68 -4.99
CA SER A 473 15.13 0.81 -5.57
C SER A 473 16.09 -0.31 -5.13
N ASP A 474 17.22 -0.41 -5.83
CA ASP A 474 18.30 -1.35 -5.50
C ASP A 474 18.80 -1.15 -4.06
N GLU A 475 19.23 -2.24 -3.43
CA GLU A 475 19.71 -2.24 -2.05
C GLU A 475 20.87 -1.27 -1.79
N ASN A 476 21.65 -0.94 -2.82
CA ASN A 476 22.81 -0.06 -2.72
C ASN A 476 22.44 1.43 -2.83
N VAL A 477 21.18 1.75 -3.14
CA VAL A 477 20.68 3.14 -3.14
C VAL A 477 20.45 3.58 -1.70
N LYS A 478 21.52 4.11 -1.09
CA LYS A 478 21.61 4.46 0.34
C LYS A 478 22.27 5.82 0.60
N ASP A 479 22.81 6.48 -0.42
CA ASP A 479 23.44 7.80 -0.25
C ASP A 479 22.41 8.88 0.11
N ILE A 480 22.55 9.45 1.31
CA ILE A 480 21.58 10.38 1.89
C ILE A 480 21.62 11.74 1.19
N ASN A 481 22.80 12.18 0.74
CA ASN A 481 22.95 13.49 0.11
C ASN A 481 22.28 13.53 -1.26
N SER A 482 22.51 12.51 -2.09
CA SER A 482 21.78 12.31 -3.35
C SER A 482 20.29 12.13 -3.10
N ALA A 483 19.90 11.32 -2.10
CA ALA A 483 18.49 11.15 -1.74
C ALA A 483 17.83 12.49 -1.36
N TYR A 484 18.46 13.31 -0.52
CA TYR A 484 17.96 14.63 -0.15
C TYR A 484 17.74 15.53 -1.37
N ASN A 485 18.74 15.61 -2.26
CA ASN A 485 18.66 16.44 -3.47
C ASN A 485 17.51 16.04 -4.38
N ARG A 486 17.28 14.73 -4.56
CA ARG A 486 16.17 14.20 -5.38
C ARG A 486 14.83 14.33 -4.68
N LEU A 487 14.76 14.03 -3.38
CA LEU A 487 13.53 14.07 -2.58
C LEU A 487 12.98 15.49 -2.46
N ALA A 488 13.84 16.49 -2.24
CA ALA A 488 13.41 17.88 -2.16
C ALA A 488 12.73 18.33 -3.47
N LYS A 489 13.30 17.99 -4.63
CA LYS A 489 12.71 18.27 -5.94
C LYS A 489 11.43 17.46 -6.19
N HIS A 490 11.41 16.19 -5.78
CA HIS A 490 10.20 15.36 -5.86
C HIS A 490 9.06 15.93 -5.00
N ARG A 491 9.35 16.41 -3.79
CA ARG A 491 8.38 17.08 -2.92
C ARG A 491 7.81 18.32 -3.60
N CYS A 492 8.65 19.17 -4.21
CA CYS A 492 8.15 20.31 -4.99
C CYS A 492 7.21 19.87 -6.12
N ARG A 493 7.53 18.76 -6.81
CA ARG A 493 6.68 18.19 -7.86
C ARG A 493 5.34 17.64 -7.32
N MET A 494 5.31 17.10 -6.10
CA MET A 494 4.04 16.64 -5.48
C MET A 494 3.14 17.80 -5.04
N VAL A 495 3.71 18.99 -4.77
CA VAL A 495 2.94 20.19 -4.41
C VAL A 495 2.34 20.87 -5.65
N GLN A 496 2.99 20.74 -6.81
CA GLN A 496 2.52 21.21 -8.11
C GLN A 496 1.35 20.39 -8.63
#